data_AF-A0A9D1QUE8-F1
#
_entry.id   AF-A0A9D1QUE8-F1
#
_cell.length_a   1.000
_cell.length_b   1.000
_cell.length_c   1.000
_cell.angle_alpha   90.00
_cell.angle_beta   90.00
_cell.angle_gamma   90.00
#
_symmetry.space_group_name_H-M   'P 1'
#
loop_
_entity.id
_entity.type
_entity.pdbx_description
1 polymer ?
#
loop_
_entity_poly.entity_id
_entity_poly.type
_entity_poly.pdbx_seq_one_letter_code
_entity_poly.pdbx_strand_id
1 'polypeptide(L)'
;MAEGQIRQSLSGFYDVFSDGQLYRTRARGNFRKRRITPLVGDRVRFESSTPKEGYILEILPRDNALTRPPVANIDQGVVVTAVASPEFSTNLLDRQLIALEVSHIKPVIYFTKTDLIDDDRYQTFVDLAAAYRRVGYPVVLTRDPFAEPGLDHLRDLLADQETVIMGQTGAGKSTLLNHIVPGLTLAT
;
A
#
# COMPACT_ATOMS: atom_id res chain seq x y z
N MET A 1 16.42 24.38 7.12
CA MET A 1 15.75 23.57 6.09
C MET A 1 15.63 22.17 6.65
N ALA A 2 14.43 21.60 6.60
CA ALA A 2 14.17 20.26 7.13
C ALA A 2 13.85 19.30 5.97
N GLU A 3 14.09 18.01 6.19
CA GLU A 3 13.69 16.94 5.28
C GLU A 3 12.52 16.18 5.89
N GLY A 4 11.57 15.76 5.07
CA GLY A 4 10.41 15.02 5.54
C GLY A 4 9.71 14.28 4.41
N GLN A 5 8.61 13.64 4.73
CA GLN A 5 7.83 12.84 3.78
C GLN A 5 6.40 13.34 3.69
N ILE A 6 5.86 13.49 2.48
CA ILE A 6 4.45 13.84 2.29
C ILE A 6 3.58 12.65 2.72
N ARG A 7 2.80 12.79 3.79
CA ARG A 7 1.87 11.74 4.27
C ARG A 7 0.42 11.97 3.86
N GLN A 8 0.07 13.20 3.51
CA GLN A 8 -1.28 13.54 3.05
C GLN A 8 -1.22 14.62 1.97
N SER A 9 -2.07 14.49 0.96
CA SER A 9 -2.31 15.52 -0.04
C SER A 9 -3.80 15.81 -0.13
N LEU A 10 -4.19 17.05 0.13
CA LEU A 10 -5.60 17.46 0.11
C LEU A 10 -5.73 18.93 -0.28
N SER A 11 -6.60 19.22 -1.25
CA SER A 11 -6.96 20.59 -1.65
C SER A 11 -5.76 21.52 -1.92
N GLY A 12 -4.70 20.97 -2.53
CA GLY A 12 -3.48 21.70 -2.88
C GLY A 12 -2.51 21.93 -1.71
N PHE A 13 -2.79 21.36 -0.54
CA PHE A 13 -1.87 21.25 0.58
C PHE A 13 -1.22 19.87 0.62
N TYR A 14 -0.02 19.83 1.17
CA TYR A 14 0.76 18.63 1.42
C TYR A 14 1.19 18.64 2.88
N ASP A 15 0.71 17.68 3.67
CA ASP A 15 1.12 17.56 5.07
C ASP A 15 2.39 16.69 5.11
N VAL A 16 3.50 17.34 5.47
CA VAL A 16 4.85 16.76 5.51
C VAL A 16 5.16 16.31 6.94
N PHE A 17 5.55 15.05 7.11
CA PHE A 17 5.99 14.51 8.38
C PHE A 17 7.51 14.61 8.51
N SER A 18 7.98 15.19 9.60
CA SER A 18 9.40 15.35 9.96
C SER A 18 9.53 15.27 11.48
N ASP A 19 10.48 14.50 11.98
CA ASP A 19 10.85 14.44 13.41
C ASP A 19 9.64 14.26 14.37
N GLY A 20 8.69 13.39 14.01
CA GLY A 20 7.51 13.12 14.83
C GLY A 20 6.36 14.12 14.68
N GLN A 21 6.52 15.16 13.85
CA GLN A 21 5.56 16.26 13.71
C GLN A 21 5.06 16.38 12.25
N LEU A 22 3.77 16.69 12.10
CA LEU A 22 3.19 17.07 10.81
C LEU A 22 3.24 18.58 10.61
N TYR A 23 3.62 18.98 9.40
CA TYR A 23 3.68 20.35 8.92
C TYR A 23 2.78 20.51 7.70
N ARG A 24 1.81 21.42 7.77
CA ARG A 24 0.98 21.75 6.62
C ARG A 24 1.72 22.67 5.67
N THR A 25 1.98 22.18 4.45
CA THR A 25 2.78 22.91 3.45
C THR A 25 2.04 23.13 2.14
N ARG A 26 2.58 24.03 1.31
CA ARG A 26 2.22 24.19 -0.10
C ARG A 26 3.44 24.02 -0.98
N ALA A 27 3.26 23.49 -2.19
CA ALA A 27 4.31 23.50 -3.18
C ALA A 27 4.54 24.93 -3.70
N ARG A 28 5.79 25.40 -3.76
CA ARG A 28 6.12 26.70 -4.37
C ARG A 28 5.67 26.76 -5.83
N GLY A 29 5.35 27.95 -6.33
CA GLY A 29 4.83 28.15 -7.70
C GLY A 29 5.72 27.61 -8.83
N ASN A 30 7.02 27.39 -8.58
CA ASN A 30 7.95 26.79 -9.54
C ASN A 30 7.55 25.35 -9.94
N PHE A 31 6.97 24.57 -9.02
CA PHE A 31 6.50 23.21 -9.32
C PHE A 31 5.44 23.21 -10.44
N ARG A 32 4.51 24.17 -10.43
CA ARG A 32 3.50 24.34 -11.48
C ARG A 32 4.14 24.67 -12.84
N LYS A 33 5.13 25.56 -12.87
CA LYS A 33 5.86 25.93 -14.11
C LYS A 33 6.58 24.72 -14.71
N ARG A 34 7.14 23.86 -13.86
CA ARG A 34 7.84 22.62 -14.27
C ARG A 34 6.92 21.43 -14.50
N ARG A 35 5.59 21.58 -14.29
CA ARG A 35 4.59 20.50 -14.34
C ARG A 35 4.93 19.31 -13.43
N ILE A 36 5.54 19.59 -12.28
CA ILE A 36 5.85 18.58 -11.26
C ILE A 36 4.76 18.62 -10.20
N THR A 37 4.09 17.49 -10.01
CA THR A 37 3.09 17.30 -8.95
C THR A 37 3.72 16.51 -7.80
N PRO A 38 3.81 17.08 -6.59
CA PRO A 38 4.17 16.32 -5.40
C PRO A 38 3.14 15.22 -5.13
N LEU A 39 3.62 14.06 -4.71
CA LEU A 39 2.83 12.86 -4.43
C LEU A 39 2.93 12.48 -2.96
N VAL A 40 1.92 11.78 -2.44
CA VAL A 40 2.06 11.11 -1.14
C VAL A 40 3.21 10.09 -1.24
N GLY A 41 4.04 10.04 -0.21
CA GLY A 41 5.28 9.27 -0.16
C GLY A 41 6.51 10.01 -0.68
N ASP A 42 6.37 11.18 -1.34
CA ASP A 42 7.54 11.97 -1.73
C ASP A 42 8.36 12.40 -0.51
N ARG A 43 9.68 12.16 -0.59
CA ARG A 43 10.68 12.76 0.30
C ARG A 43 10.95 14.18 -0.19
N VAL A 44 10.91 15.16 0.70
CA VAL A 44 10.95 16.59 0.34
C VAL A 44 11.86 17.38 1.26
N ARG A 45 12.48 18.44 0.73
CA ARG A 45 13.00 19.54 1.55
C ARG A 45 11.96 20.62 1.67
N PHE A 46 11.73 21.07 2.89
CA PHE A 46 10.74 22.09 3.19
C PHE A 46 11.24 23.10 4.21
N GLU A 47 10.56 24.25 4.23
CA GLU A 47 10.69 25.27 5.27
C GLU A 47 9.34 25.53 5.90
N SER A 48 9.34 25.77 7.21
CA SER A 48 8.14 26.06 7.96
C SER A 48 8.50 26.83 9.22
N SER A 49 7.80 27.94 9.47
CA SER A 49 7.93 28.71 10.70
C SER A 49 6.99 28.21 11.79
N THR A 50 5.88 27.56 11.40
CA THR A 50 4.90 26.94 12.30
C THR A 50 4.32 25.68 11.68
N PRO A 51 3.86 24.68 12.47
CA PRO A 51 3.26 23.46 11.93
C PRO A 51 2.07 23.65 10.97
N LYS A 52 1.49 24.85 10.89
CA LYS A 52 0.33 25.16 10.05
C LYS A 52 0.68 25.83 8.73
N GLU A 53 1.93 26.28 8.56
CA GLU A 53 2.36 27.03 7.39
C GLU A 53 3.80 26.70 7.01
N GLY A 54 3.98 26.23 5.78
CA GLY A 54 5.28 25.92 5.22
C GLY A 54 5.25 25.78 3.71
N TYR A 55 6.44 25.64 3.13
CA TYR A 55 6.62 25.49 1.69
C TYR A 55 7.54 24.32 1.37
N ILE A 56 7.10 23.48 0.43
CA ILE A 56 7.98 22.50 -0.21
C ILE A 56 8.90 23.27 -1.16
N LEU A 57 10.20 23.06 -0.97
CA LEU A 57 11.27 23.69 -1.74
C LEU A 57 11.77 22.75 -2.84
N GLU A 58 11.90 21.47 -2.52
CA GLU A 58 12.46 20.43 -3.39
C GLU A 58 11.77 19.10 -3.14
N ILE A 59 11.54 18.33 -4.20
CA ILE A 59 11.19 16.91 -4.12
C ILE A 59 12.46 16.14 -4.42
N LEU A 60 12.86 15.27 -3.48
CA LEU A 60 14.04 14.41 -3.63
C LEU A 60 13.77 13.31 -4.68
N PRO A 61 14.81 12.68 -5.24
CA PRO A 61 14.65 11.61 -6.22
C PRO A 61 13.69 10.51 -5.72
N ARG A 62 12.83 10.05 -6.63
CA ARG A 62 11.90 8.94 -6.37
C ARG A 62 12.58 7.62 -6.69
N ASP A 63 12.38 6.63 -5.83
CA ASP A 63 12.81 5.26 -6.10
C ASP A 63 11.81 4.59 -7.04
N ASN A 64 10.51 4.87 -6.84
CA ASN A 64 9.41 4.46 -7.72
C ASN A 64 8.19 5.39 -7.59
N ALA A 65 7.21 5.20 -8.46
CA ALA A 65 5.90 5.86 -8.37
C ALA A 65 4.80 5.06 -9.05
N LEU A 66 3.60 5.08 -8.47
CA LEU A 66 2.37 4.56 -9.03
C LEU A 66 1.54 5.70 -9.64
N THR A 67 0.76 5.37 -10.68
CA THR A 67 -0.17 6.30 -11.31
C THR A 67 -1.56 6.29 -10.64
N ARG A 68 -1.98 5.14 -10.10
CA ARG A 68 -3.28 4.96 -9.44
C ARG A 68 -3.18 3.95 -8.28
N PRO A 69 -3.35 4.38 -7.01
CA PRO A 69 -3.35 5.78 -6.57
C PRO A 69 -2.00 6.46 -6.85
N PRO A 70 -1.96 7.79 -7.03
CA PRO A 70 -0.72 8.50 -7.31
C PRO A 70 0.13 8.65 -6.04
N VAL A 71 1.02 7.67 -5.82
CA VAL A 71 1.91 7.57 -4.65
C VAL A 71 3.35 7.24 -5.08
N ALA A 72 4.35 7.59 -4.28
CA ALA A 72 5.77 7.40 -4.59
C ALA A 72 6.54 6.77 -3.42
N ASN A 73 7.73 6.22 -3.71
CA ASN A 73 8.64 5.63 -2.73
C ASN A 73 7.97 4.53 -1.89
N ILE A 74 7.33 3.59 -2.58
CA ILE A 74 6.64 2.45 -1.98
C ILE A 74 7.59 1.26 -1.95
N ASP A 75 7.75 0.62 -0.81
CA ASP A 75 8.62 -0.56 -0.68
C ASP A 75 7.92 -1.81 -1.20
N GLN A 76 6.63 -1.95 -0.87
CA GLN A 76 5.85 -3.16 -1.18
C GLN A 76 4.37 -2.91 -1.48
N GLY A 77 3.76 -3.87 -2.15
CA GLY A 77 2.34 -3.88 -2.49
C GLY A 77 1.68 -5.17 -2.06
N VAL A 78 0.70 -5.09 -1.15
CA VAL A 78 -0.12 -6.24 -0.76
C VAL A 78 -1.30 -6.35 -1.72
N VAL A 79 -1.29 -7.40 -2.53
CA VAL A 79 -2.38 -7.77 -3.43
C VAL A 79 -3.37 -8.64 -2.66
N VAL A 80 -4.44 -8.00 -2.20
CA VAL A 80 -5.56 -8.67 -1.52
C VAL A 80 -6.51 -9.24 -2.57
N THR A 81 -6.66 -10.56 -2.60
CA THR A 81 -7.48 -11.27 -3.58
C THR A 81 -8.43 -12.25 -2.90
N ALA A 82 -9.71 -12.22 -3.29
CA ALA A 82 -10.71 -13.13 -2.75
C ALA A 82 -10.65 -14.48 -3.49
N VAL A 83 -10.85 -15.58 -2.76
CA VAL A 83 -10.89 -16.92 -3.35
C VAL A 83 -12.23 -17.28 -4.00
N ALA A 84 -13.30 -16.52 -3.69
CA ALA A 84 -14.67 -16.85 -4.12
C ALA A 84 -15.54 -15.66 -4.57
N SER A 85 -15.62 -14.56 -3.82
CA SER A 85 -16.50 -13.43 -4.14
C SER A 85 -15.78 -12.09 -3.93
N PRO A 86 -15.28 -11.39 -4.98
CA PRO A 86 -15.40 -11.71 -6.39
C PRO A 86 -14.69 -13.01 -6.78
N GLU A 87 -15.06 -13.56 -7.94
CA GLU A 87 -14.45 -14.78 -8.47
C GLU A 87 -12.94 -14.61 -8.60
N PHE A 88 -12.21 -15.62 -8.13
CA PHE A 88 -10.77 -15.62 -8.19
C PHE A 88 -10.29 -15.73 -9.64
N SER A 89 -9.32 -14.90 -10.01
CA SER A 89 -8.68 -14.94 -11.33
C SER A 89 -7.16 -14.92 -11.16
N THR A 90 -6.51 -16.00 -11.55
CA THR A 90 -5.04 -16.07 -11.63
C THR A 90 -4.51 -15.00 -12.58
N ASN A 91 -5.13 -14.82 -13.75
CA ASN A 91 -4.71 -13.81 -14.72
C ASN A 91 -4.71 -12.39 -14.13
N LEU A 92 -5.73 -12.05 -13.33
CA LEU A 92 -5.74 -10.72 -12.72
C LEU A 92 -4.67 -10.59 -11.64
N LEU A 93 -4.49 -11.61 -10.80
CA LEU A 93 -3.43 -11.64 -9.80
C LEU A 93 -2.06 -11.46 -10.47
N ASP A 94 -1.74 -12.27 -11.48
CA ASP A 94 -0.47 -12.18 -12.22
C ASP A 94 -0.23 -10.80 -12.81
N ARG A 95 -1.26 -10.18 -13.42
CA ARG A 95 -1.14 -8.82 -13.96
C ARG A 95 -0.85 -7.78 -12.88
N GLN A 96 -1.41 -7.94 -11.68
CA GLN A 96 -1.15 -7.05 -10.55
C GLN A 96 0.28 -7.24 -10.01
N LEU A 97 0.74 -8.49 -9.89
CA LEU A 97 2.11 -8.81 -9.49
C LEU A 97 3.12 -8.21 -10.49
N ILE A 98 2.90 -8.41 -11.79
CA ILE A 98 3.76 -7.84 -12.84
C ILE A 98 3.78 -6.31 -12.78
N ALA A 99 2.64 -5.67 -12.54
CA ALA A 99 2.57 -4.21 -12.46
C ALA A 99 3.40 -3.67 -11.28
N LEU A 100 3.41 -4.36 -10.15
CA LEU A 100 4.25 -4.02 -9.00
C LEU A 100 5.73 -4.23 -9.31
N GLU A 101 6.10 -5.37 -9.90
CA GLU A 101 7.49 -5.68 -10.29
C GLU A 101 8.06 -4.66 -11.27
N VAL A 102 7.30 -4.31 -12.32
CA VAL A 102 7.69 -3.28 -13.30
C VAL A 102 7.85 -1.91 -12.64
N SER A 103 7.12 -1.66 -11.55
CA SER A 103 7.22 -0.43 -10.77
C SER A 103 8.31 -0.49 -9.71
N HIS A 104 9.11 -1.57 -9.64
CA HIS A 104 10.11 -1.80 -8.60
C HIS A 104 9.51 -1.77 -7.17
N ILE A 105 8.33 -2.37 -7.01
CA ILE A 105 7.63 -2.52 -5.73
C ILE A 105 7.49 -4.01 -5.43
N LYS A 106 7.88 -4.46 -4.24
CA LYS A 106 7.85 -5.88 -3.86
C LYS A 106 6.42 -6.38 -3.67
N PRO A 107 5.96 -7.42 -4.38
CA PRO A 107 4.60 -7.91 -4.20
C PRO A 107 4.47 -8.85 -2.99
N VAL A 108 3.34 -8.74 -2.28
CA VAL A 108 2.88 -9.68 -1.24
C VAL A 108 1.47 -10.13 -1.59
N ILE A 109 1.17 -11.42 -1.52
CA ILE A 109 -0.16 -11.96 -1.82
C ILE A 109 -0.91 -12.24 -0.51
N TYR A 110 -2.14 -11.74 -0.40
CA TYR A 110 -3.03 -12.05 0.70
C TYR A 110 -4.34 -12.63 0.16
N PHE A 111 -4.62 -13.89 0.46
CA PHE A 111 -5.88 -14.54 0.12
C PHE A 111 -6.94 -14.29 1.19
N THR A 112 -8.11 -13.83 0.78
CA THR A 112 -9.26 -13.58 1.66
C THR A 112 -10.46 -14.45 1.29
N LYS A 113 -11.49 -14.42 2.14
CA LYS A 113 -12.78 -15.09 1.94
C LYS A 113 -12.69 -16.62 1.84
N THR A 114 -11.68 -17.19 2.48
CA THR A 114 -11.45 -18.63 2.56
C THR A 114 -12.51 -19.35 3.39
N ASP A 115 -13.28 -18.61 4.18
CA ASP A 115 -14.50 -19.05 4.85
C ASP A 115 -15.65 -19.37 3.89
N LEU A 116 -15.60 -18.88 2.65
CA LEU A 116 -16.66 -19.09 1.65
C LEU A 116 -16.46 -20.33 0.77
N ILE A 117 -15.43 -21.13 1.02
CA ILE A 117 -15.09 -22.30 0.21
C ILE A 117 -14.98 -23.56 1.09
N ASP A 118 -15.26 -24.72 0.50
CA ASP A 118 -15.13 -26.02 1.15
C ASP A 118 -13.66 -26.47 1.26
N ASP A 119 -13.44 -27.65 1.86
CA ASP A 119 -12.11 -28.20 2.09
C ASP A 119 -11.39 -28.55 0.78
N ASP A 120 -12.12 -29.14 -0.18
CA ASP A 120 -11.57 -29.52 -1.49
C ASP A 120 -11.09 -28.29 -2.25
N ARG A 121 -11.93 -27.25 -2.34
CA ARG A 121 -11.53 -25.99 -3.00
C ARG A 121 -10.42 -25.28 -2.23
N TYR A 122 -10.41 -25.31 -0.90
CA TYR A 122 -9.32 -24.73 -0.13
C TYR A 122 -7.99 -25.42 -0.39
N GLN A 123 -7.97 -26.75 -0.54
CA GLN A 123 -6.75 -27.48 -0.91
C GLN A 123 -6.20 -27.02 -2.26
N THR A 124 -7.05 -26.70 -3.24
CA THR A 124 -6.58 -26.12 -4.51
C THR A 124 -5.87 -24.77 -4.33
N PHE A 125 -6.31 -23.94 -3.38
CA PHE A 125 -5.64 -22.68 -3.03
C PHE A 125 -4.35 -22.90 -2.23
N VAL A 126 -4.25 -23.95 -1.42
CA VAL A 126 -2.99 -24.34 -0.75
C VAL A 126 -1.92 -24.66 -1.80
N ASP A 127 -2.27 -25.45 -2.81
CA ASP A 127 -1.35 -25.81 -3.91
C ASP A 127 -0.96 -24.59 -4.74
N LEU A 128 -1.93 -23.71 -5.02
CA LEU A 128 -1.69 -22.45 -5.74
C LEU A 128 -0.78 -21.51 -4.93
N ALA A 129 -1.01 -21.35 -3.63
CA ALA A 129 -0.16 -20.55 -2.75
C ALA A 129 1.26 -21.12 -2.70
N ALA A 130 1.42 -22.44 -2.66
CA ALA A 130 2.73 -23.08 -2.75
C ALA A 130 3.42 -22.79 -4.10
N ALA A 131 2.68 -22.72 -5.20
CA ALA A 131 3.23 -22.34 -6.50
C ALA A 131 3.78 -20.90 -6.49
N TYR A 132 3.02 -19.91 -6.00
CA TYR A 132 3.52 -18.53 -5.89
C TYR A 132 4.68 -18.38 -4.92
N ARG A 133 4.69 -19.13 -3.80
CA ARG A 133 5.85 -19.16 -2.88
C ARG A 133 7.12 -19.69 -3.56
N ARG A 134 6.99 -20.71 -4.43
CA ARG A 134 8.13 -21.23 -5.22
C ARG A 134 8.66 -20.22 -6.24
N VAL A 135 7.80 -19.32 -6.76
CA VAL A 135 8.24 -18.21 -7.61
C VAL A 135 9.03 -17.18 -6.80
N GLY A 136 8.75 -17.04 -5.51
CA GLY A 136 9.46 -16.15 -4.58
C GLY A 136 8.58 -15.13 -3.88
N TYR A 137 7.26 -15.16 -4.09
CA TYR A 137 6.34 -14.23 -3.44
C TYR A 137 6.02 -14.66 -1.99
N PRO A 138 6.02 -13.72 -1.03
CA PRO A 138 5.35 -13.92 0.24
C PRO A 138 3.85 -14.13 0.02
N VAL A 139 3.29 -15.18 0.62
CA VAL A 139 1.86 -15.53 0.49
C VAL A 139 1.26 -15.80 1.86
N VAL A 140 0.24 -15.03 2.21
CA VAL A 140 -0.61 -15.25 3.38
C VAL A 140 -1.89 -15.96 2.93
N LEU A 141 -2.09 -17.16 3.46
CA LEU A 141 -3.28 -18.00 3.25
C LEU A 141 -3.55 -18.75 4.55
N THR A 142 -4.76 -18.58 5.08
CA THR A 142 -5.26 -19.25 6.29
C THR A 142 -6.68 -19.77 6.02
N ARG A 143 -7.17 -20.73 6.81
CA ARG A 143 -8.52 -21.26 6.61
C ARG A 143 -9.59 -20.23 6.99
N ASP A 144 -9.41 -19.59 8.13
CA ASP A 144 -10.11 -18.35 8.48
C ASP A 144 -9.29 -17.16 7.94
N PRO A 145 -9.84 -16.32 7.06
CA PRO A 145 -9.09 -15.30 6.32
C PRO A 145 -8.49 -14.20 7.21
N PHE A 146 -8.95 -14.05 8.45
CA PHE A 146 -8.44 -13.04 9.40
C PHE A 146 -7.98 -13.68 10.72
N ALA A 147 -7.64 -14.96 10.71
CA ALA A 147 -7.04 -15.62 11.87
C ALA A 147 -5.71 -14.93 12.27
N GLU A 148 -5.48 -14.77 13.57
CA GLU A 148 -4.30 -14.09 14.11
C GLU A 148 -2.96 -14.58 13.52
N PRO A 149 -2.69 -15.89 13.32
CA PRO A 149 -1.43 -16.31 12.71
C PRO A 149 -1.19 -15.74 11.30
N GLY A 150 -2.25 -15.54 10.52
CA GLY A 150 -2.15 -14.89 9.20
C GLY A 150 -1.94 -13.39 9.31
N LEU A 151 -2.63 -12.74 10.26
CA LEU A 151 -2.47 -11.32 10.53
C LEU A 151 -1.09 -10.98 11.10
N ASP A 152 -0.55 -11.80 12.01
CA ASP A 152 0.78 -11.64 12.58
C ASP A 152 1.87 -11.76 11.51
N HIS A 153 1.79 -12.78 10.65
CA HIS A 153 2.70 -12.89 9.52
C HIS A 153 2.60 -11.66 8.59
N LEU A 154 1.40 -11.14 8.34
CA LEU A 154 1.27 -9.90 7.59
C LEU A 154 1.89 -8.71 8.33
N ARG A 155 1.67 -8.56 9.64
CA ARG A 155 2.26 -7.48 10.45
C ARG A 155 3.79 -7.51 10.41
N ASP A 156 4.40 -8.69 10.46
CA ASP A 156 5.84 -8.88 10.33
C ASP A 156 6.35 -8.43 8.95
N LEU A 157 5.60 -8.73 7.88
CA LEU A 157 5.93 -8.26 6.52
C LEU A 157 5.75 -6.73 6.38
N LEU A 158 4.83 -6.12 7.12
CA LEU A 158 4.54 -4.68 7.05
C LEU A 158 5.50 -3.82 7.89
N ALA A 159 6.21 -4.41 8.84
CA ALA A 159 7.08 -3.69 9.77
C ALA A 159 8.13 -2.87 9.01
N ASP A 160 8.20 -1.57 9.32
CA ASP A 160 9.13 -0.61 8.72
C ASP A 160 9.08 -0.54 7.16
N GLN A 161 7.94 -0.87 6.55
CA GLN A 161 7.74 -0.79 5.09
C GLN A 161 6.67 0.24 4.70
N GLU A 162 6.96 1.07 3.70
CA GLU A 162 5.94 1.85 3.00
C GLU A 162 5.13 0.94 2.08
N THR A 163 3.88 0.68 2.45
CA THR A 163 3.06 -0.35 1.84
C THR A 163 1.81 0.20 1.18
N VAL A 164 1.56 -0.21 -0.06
CA VAL A 164 0.26 -0.02 -0.72
C VAL A 164 -0.61 -1.28 -0.60
N ILE A 165 -1.87 -1.13 -0.18
CA ILE A 165 -2.85 -2.21 -0.21
C ILE A 165 -3.69 -2.09 -1.49
N MET A 166 -3.68 -3.11 -2.34
CA MET A 166 -4.39 -3.14 -3.61
C MET A 166 -5.15 -4.46 -3.82
N GLY A 167 -5.95 -4.53 -4.88
CA GLY A 167 -6.83 -5.67 -5.15
C GLY A 167 -8.22 -5.25 -5.63
N GLN A 168 -9.01 -6.22 -6.09
CA GLN A 168 -10.34 -5.97 -6.63
C GLN A 168 -11.28 -5.32 -5.60
N THR A 169 -12.27 -4.56 -6.06
CA THR A 169 -13.39 -4.14 -5.20
C THR A 169 -14.09 -5.37 -4.63
N GLY A 170 -14.42 -5.35 -3.34
CA GLY A 170 -15.00 -6.51 -2.66
C GLY A 170 -14.01 -7.60 -2.25
N ALA A 171 -12.71 -7.49 -2.57
CA ALA A 171 -11.69 -8.48 -2.20
C ALA A 171 -11.35 -8.51 -0.69
N GLY A 172 -11.94 -7.65 0.15
CA GLY A 172 -11.69 -7.65 1.60
C GLY A 172 -10.56 -6.72 2.09
N LYS A 173 -10.11 -5.76 1.26
CA LYS A 173 -9.06 -4.78 1.63
C LYS A 173 -9.41 -3.95 2.88
N SER A 174 -10.61 -3.36 2.92
CA SER A 174 -11.05 -2.54 4.07
C SER A 174 -11.15 -3.37 5.34
N THR A 175 -11.68 -4.59 5.24
CA THR A 175 -11.76 -5.53 6.36
C THR A 175 -10.38 -5.88 6.87
N LEU A 176 -9.44 -6.24 5.98
CA LEU A 176 -8.05 -6.50 6.34
C LEU A 176 -7.43 -5.32 7.08
N LEU A 177 -7.58 -4.11 6.54
CA LEU A 177 -7.07 -2.87 7.15
C LEU A 177 -7.62 -2.65 8.56
N ASN A 178 -8.91 -2.89 8.80
CA ASN A 178 -9.51 -2.77 10.13
C ASN A 178 -8.95 -3.80 11.14
N HIS A 179 -8.48 -4.97 10.68
CA HIS A 179 -7.84 -5.98 11.53
C HIS A 179 -6.37 -5.68 11.84
N ILE A 180 -5.64 -5.02 10.94
CA ILE A 180 -4.21 -4.75 11.12
C ILE A 180 -3.90 -3.38 11.73
N VAL A 181 -4.77 -2.39 11.55
CA VAL A 181 -4.59 -1.04 12.10
C VAL A 181 -5.54 -0.83 13.30
N PRO A 182 -5.01 -0.76 14.54
CA PRO A 182 -5.84 -0.50 15.70
C PRO A 182 -6.62 0.80 15.58
N GLY A 183 -7.93 0.76 15.87
CA GLY A 183 -8.80 1.93 15.86
C GLY A 183 -9.21 2.42 14.46
N LEU A 184 -8.83 1.73 13.39
CA LEU A 184 -9.30 2.03 12.05
C LEU A 184 -10.69 1.44 11.82
N THR A 185 -11.63 2.28 11.38
CA THR A 185 -13.02 1.89 11.08
C THR A 185 -13.40 2.34 9.66
N LEU A 186 -12.83 1.69 8.66
CA LEU A 186 -13.24 1.87 7.27
C LEU A 186 -14.60 1.22 7.02
N ALA A 187 -15.40 1.81 6.13
CA ALA A 187 -16.60 1.17 5.61
C ALA A 187 -16.22 -0.11 4.85
N THR A 188 -16.87 -1.22 5.18
CA THR A 188 -16.62 -2.57 4.64
C THR A 188 -17.82 -3.12 3.91
#